data_AF-A0A923YL28-F1
#
_entry.id   AF-A0A923YL28-F1
#
_cell.length_a   1.000
_cell.length_b   1.000
_cell.length_c   1.000
_cell.angle_alpha   90.00
_cell.angle_beta   90.00
_cell.angle_gamma   90.00
#
_symmetry.space_group_name_H-M   'P 1'
#
loop_
_entity.id
_entity.type
_entity.pdbx_description
1 polymer ?
#
loop_
_entity_poly.entity_id
_entity_poly.type
_entity_poly.pdbx_seq_one_letter_code
_entity_poly.pdbx_strand_id
1 'polypeptide(L)' 'PTLEIPPLARSVYFTTRENQMIREELYAAVASVLAFVLSLKRGDAPPMPQVDVPQTLRFDADGKPESLKHTTVEA' A
#
# COMPACT_ATOMS: atom_id res chain seq x y z
N PRO A 1 -0.06 -16.84 -3.66
CA PRO A 1 -0.23 -16.47 -2.23
C PRO A 1 -1.14 -15.25 -2.16
N THR A 2 -2.06 -15.21 -1.19
CA THR A 2 -2.88 -14.03 -0.91
C THR A 2 -2.29 -13.34 0.31
N LEU A 3 -2.05 -12.02 0.23
CA LEU A 3 -1.57 -11.21 1.35
C LEU A 3 -2.63 -10.20 1.74
N GLU A 4 -2.90 -10.07 3.04
CA GLU A 4 -3.84 -9.09 3.58
C GLU A 4 -3.08 -7.87 4.07
N ILE A 5 -3.02 -6.82 3.24
CA ILE A 5 -2.47 -5.51 3.59
C ILE A 5 -3.52 -4.45 3.26
N PRO A 6 -4.54 -4.27 4.12
CA PRO A 6 -5.67 -3.39 3.85
C PRO A 6 -5.31 -1.95 3.43
N PRO A 7 -4.32 -1.26 4.04
CA PRO A 7 -3.99 0.10 3.60
C PRO A 7 -3.43 0.12 2.18
N LEU A 8 -2.50 -0.78 1.83
CA LEU A 8 -1.92 -0.84 0.48
C LEU A 8 -2.98 -1.21 -0.57
N ALA A 9 -3.84 -2.19 -0.26
CA ALA A 9 -4.92 -2.59 -1.15
C ALA A 9 -5.86 -1.42 -1.49
N ARG A 10 -6.27 -0.65 -0.47
CA ARG A 10 -7.08 0.56 -0.65
C ARG A 10 -6.36 1.63 -1.45
N SER A 11 -5.08 1.88 -1.16
CA SER A 11 -4.27 2.84 -1.93
C SER A 11 -4.22 2.51 -3.40
N VAL A 12 -3.92 1.26 -3.76
CA VAL A 12 -3.87 0.85 -5.18
C VAL A 12 -5.25 0.99 -5.82
N TYR A 13 -6.31 0.54 -5.14
CA TYR A 13 -7.68 0.58 -5.65
C TYR A 13 -8.18 2.01 -5.94
N PHE A 14 -7.95 2.96 -5.04
CA PHE A 14 -8.47 4.32 -5.18
C PHE A 14 -7.57 5.25 -6.04
N THR A 15 -6.33 4.85 -6.31
CA THR A 15 -5.37 5.71 -7.03
C THR A 15 -5.00 5.23 -8.43
N THR A 16 -5.35 3.98 -8.77
CA THR A 16 -4.96 3.35 -10.03
C THR A 16 -6.19 2.73 -10.70
N ARG A 17 -6.31 2.92 -12.02
CA ARG A 17 -7.30 2.22 -12.84
C ARG A 17 -6.70 1.00 -13.53
N GLU A 18 -7.55 0.16 -14.09
CA GLU A 18 -7.12 -0.95 -14.93
C GLU A 18 -6.24 -0.45 -16.09
N ASN A 19 -5.18 -1.21 -16.40
CA ASN A 19 -4.15 -0.87 -17.40
C ASN A 19 -3.39 0.45 -17.17
N GLN A 20 -3.55 1.08 -16.00
CA GLN A 20 -2.79 2.24 -15.59
C GLN A 20 -1.58 1.80 -14.78
N MET A 21 -0.44 2.47 -14.97
CA MET A 21 0.71 2.30 -14.09
C MET A 21 0.36 2.78 -12.68
N ILE A 22 0.76 2.01 -11.66
CA ILE A 22 0.60 2.45 -10.26
C ILE A 22 1.39 3.74 -10.05
N ARG A 23 0.93 4.54 -9.08
CA ARG A 23 1.63 5.76 -8.68
C ARG A 23 3.05 5.48 -8.19
N GLU A 24 3.99 6.36 -8.50
CA GLU A 24 5.40 6.20 -8.14
C GLU A 24 5.61 6.07 -6.63
N GLU A 25 4.79 6.78 -5.84
CA GLU A 25 4.85 6.74 -4.39
C GLU A 25 4.44 5.38 -3.81
N LEU A 26 3.82 4.49 -4.61
CA LEU A 26 3.49 3.10 -4.25
C LEU A 26 4.53 2.07 -4.70
N TYR A 27 5.54 2.47 -5.48
CA TYR A 27 6.52 1.53 -6.04
C TYR A 27 7.27 0.76 -4.95
N ALA A 28 7.75 1.42 -3.90
CA ALA A 28 8.46 0.75 -2.80
C ALA A 28 7.58 -0.26 -2.05
N ALA A 29 6.33 0.11 -1.79
CA ALA A 29 5.35 -0.72 -1.13
C ALA A 29 5.05 -2.00 -1.94
N VAL A 30 4.78 -1.84 -3.25
CA VAL A 30 4.50 -2.95 -4.15
C VAL A 30 5.75 -3.81 -4.40
N ALA A 31 6.92 -3.20 -4.53
CA ALA A 31 8.19 -3.92 -4.68
C ALA A 31 8.47 -4.85 -3.49
N SER A 32 8.16 -4.42 -2.26
CA SER A 32 8.32 -5.24 -1.06
C SER A 32 7.43 -6.48 -1.07
N VAL A 33 6.18 -6.34 -1.54
CA VAL A 33 5.25 -7.47 -1.71
C VAL A 33 5.76 -8.43 -2.80
N LEU A 34 6.24 -7.90 -3.93
CA LEU A 34 6.80 -8.71 -5.00
C LEU A 34 8.05 -9.48 -4.54
N ALA A 35 8.96 -8.82 -3.82
CA ALA A 35 10.15 -9.45 -3.26
C ALA A 35 9.80 -10.61 -2.31
N PHE A 36 8.79 -10.42 -1.46
CA PHE A 36 8.27 -11.48 -0.58
C PHE A 36 7.71 -12.66 -1.39
N VAL A 37 6.83 -12.40 -2.36
CA VAL A 37 6.23 -13.45 -3.21
C VAL A 37 7.29 -14.22 -4.00
N LEU A 38 8.31 -13.53 -4.52
CA LEU A 38 9.42 -14.16 -5.22
C LEU A 38 10.26 -15.04 -4.29
N SER A 39 10.50 -14.60 -3.06
CA SER A 39 11.21 -15.40 -2.05
C SER A 39 10.42 -16.65 -1.66
N LEU A 40 9.11 -16.54 -1.45
CA LEU A 40 8.24 -17.70 -1.23
C LEU A 40 8.29 -18.69 -2.39
N LYS A 41 8.31 -18.20 -3.64
CA LYS A 41 8.44 -19.04 -4.84
C LYS A 41 9.78 -19.78 -4.92
N ARG A 42 10.84 -19.25 -4.29
CA ARG A 42 12.15 -19.92 -4.19
C ARG A 42 12.20 -20.97 -3.08
N GLY A 43 11.16 -21.09 -2.26
CA GLY A 43 11.14 -21.97 -1.09
C GLY A 43 11.69 -21.31 0.18
N ASP A 44 12.02 -20.01 0.14
CA ASP A 44 12.40 -19.25 1.32
C ASP A 44 11.17 -19.00 2.20
N ALA A 45 11.38 -18.84 3.51
CA ALA A 45 10.35 -18.42 4.47
C ALA A 45 10.70 -17.04 5.06
N PRO A 46 10.71 -15.97 4.25
CA PRO A 46 10.99 -14.63 4.75
C PRO A 46 9.90 -14.18 5.74
N PRO A 47 10.23 -13.24 6.65
CA PRO A 47 9.20 -12.61 7.47
C PRO A 47 8.23 -11.81 6.60
N MET A 48 7.04 -11.53 7.15
CA MET A 48 6.05 -10.67 6.49
C MET A 48 6.68 -9.31 6.16
N PRO A 49 6.55 -8.79 4.93
CA PRO A 49 7.15 -7.52 4.57
C PRO A 49 6.48 -6.38 5.34
N GLN A 50 7.29 -5.47 5.86
CA GLN A 50 6.79 -4.20 6.39
C GLN A 50 6.53 -3.26 5.21
N VAL A 51 5.26 -3.09 4.88
CA VAL A 51 4.82 -2.22 3.80
C VAL A 51 4.36 -0.90 4.41
N ASP A 52 5.11 0.17 4.17
CA ASP A 52 4.66 1.52 4.47
C ASP A 52 3.94 2.14 3.26
N VAL A 53 2.84 2.80 3.54
CA VAL A 53 1.99 3.47 2.57
C VAL A 53 2.01 4.96 2.89
N PRO A 54 2.41 5.84 1.95
CA PRO A 54 2.43 7.28 2.17
C PRO A 54 1.07 7.80 2.64
N GLN A 55 1.06 8.69 3.63
CA GLN A 55 -0.19 9.24 4.19
C GLN A 55 -1.07 9.92 3.14
N THR A 56 -0.45 10.53 2.13
CA THR A 56 -1.12 11.16 0.98
C THR A 56 -1.91 10.17 0.13
N LEU A 57 -1.58 8.88 0.20
CA LEU A 57 -2.23 7.79 -0.53
C LEU A 57 -2.95 6.81 0.40
N ARG A 58 -3.09 7.10 1.71
CA ARG A 58 -3.90 6.27 2.60
C ARG A 58 -5.36 6.63 2.44
N PHE A 59 -6.17 5.63 2.15
CA PHE A 59 -7.63 5.78 2.02
C PHE A 59 -8.32 4.93 3.08
N ASP A 60 -9.41 5.44 3.63
CA ASP A 60 -10.30 4.67 4.49
C ASP A 60 -11.18 3.70 3.69
N ALA A 61 -12.09 3.00 4.37
CA ALA A 61 -13.02 2.06 3.74
C ALA A 61 -14.04 2.75 2.81
N ASP A 62 -14.28 4.05 3.01
CA ASP A 62 -15.18 4.88 2.21
C ASP A 62 -14.47 5.57 1.03
N GLY A 63 -13.17 5.33 0.85
CA GLY A 63 -12.37 5.94 -0.22
C GLY A 63 -11.99 7.39 0.04
N LYS A 64 -12.09 7.87 1.29
CA LYS A 64 -11.64 9.22 1.66
C LYS A 64 -10.16 9.16 2.07
N PRO A 65 -9.33 10.13 1.63
CA PRO A 65 -7.94 10.18 2.05
C PRO A 65 -7.84 10.44 3.56
N GLU A 66 -7.11 9.59 4.27
CA GLU A 66 -6.87 9.73 5.71
C GLU A 66 -6.06 10.99 6.05
N SER A 67 -5.43 11.62 5.04
CA SER A 67 -4.69 12.88 5.15
C SER A 67 -5.52 14.07 5.67
N LEU A 68 -6.86 13.98 5.71
CA LEU A 68 -7.75 15.03 6.22
C LEU A 68 -7.89 15.08 7.76
N LYS A 69 -7.16 14.24 8.51
CA LYS A 69 -7.22 14.24 9.98
C LYS A 69 -6.14 15.08 10.67
N HIS A 70 -5.30 15.82 9.93
CA HIS A 70 -4.19 16.61 10.50
C HIS A 70 -4.32 18.15 10.38
N THR A 71 -5.52 18.68 10.11
CA THR A 71 -5.80 20.11 10.36
C THR A 71 -6.79 20.22 11.51
N THR A 72 -6.25 20.40 12.72
CA THR A 72 -6.73 21.28 13.81
C THR A 72 -6.07 20.82 15.11
N VAL A 73 -4.98 21.50 15.48
CA VAL A 73 -4.86 22.23 16.75
C VAL A 73 -3.76 23.27 16.57
N GLU A 74 -4.14 24.39 15.97
CA GLU A 74 -3.59 25.69 16.34
C GLU A 74 -4.50 26.20 17.48
N ALA A 75 -3.96 26.31 18.70
CA ALA A 75 -4.38 27.18 19.79
C ALA A 75 -3.44 27.01 20.99
#